data_AF-B0DZE1-F1
#
_entry.id   AF-B0DZE1-F1
#
_cell.length_a   1.000
_cell.length_b   1.000
_cell.length_c   1.000
_cell.angle_alpha   90.00
_cell.angle_beta   90.00
_cell.angle_gamma   90.00
#
_symmetry.space_group_name_H-M   'P 1'
#
loop_
_entity.id
_entity.type
_entity.pdbx_description
1 polymer ?
#
loop_
_entity_poly.entity_id
_entity_poly.type
_entity_poly.pdbx_seq_one_letter_code
_entity_poly.pdbx_strand_id
1 'polypeptide(L)'
;MRIIVSHGGEGFEKFQSDLNKSLPKTNQQIPTHKTKLYPLPTWKIDESTIVRNADVDAAIVRELHLRNQSTMWMRLTRILAGDQLSIARLRALANIRAGHEGGYSSFGWGAWMPGLFHGKIANMHGFFVTHWGKPNAGTRNPGCLAFHNTQLHRLPISVTSLPTFRVCHDLIFVSLYARVLHCLLLVSGCKSLADYSANVDTLDNLQSHATQILDCYANPKIVDELRWQRSGTQVQETPSARSEGDMVFENALLFLRDALISREFTDAVKSGDSGRALLVLKVWALSFCGNGRTKYAYEMLHLIHNLTHVWPKKLCEVILNNWLLNPTGKPNSFVEVDLVQEHMNFWIKTFYKAHGSNRSWEWLEMVSPCVNALRHITTTMKDMLGTDIGARHAPADLTKDITILMDSLFEHKVYHLTKGRILDNDDFPVPDVVSVGLQQLTDGSSNPLAEYNKAFKHLQNRRSTNPIVEPEPLSRTTPAISHDQPDDSHVIPPVAVAPEVISLAGVDSEGEGEGGEEVDFEDSMLDLDDGDVTLERLGIEDVAFDMDIGGSMDAEDDREYLEGDWEEEAPEIELSSVFNEVY
;
A
#
# COMPACT_ATOMS: atom_id res chain seq x y z
N MET A 1 -18.09 -3.39 -13.35
CA MET A 1 -19.20 -2.43 -13.52
C MET A 1 -18.78 -0.98 -13.32
N ARG A 2 -18.14 -0.58 -12.20
CA ARG A 2 -17.63 0.80 -12.00
C ARG A 2 -16.85 1.34 -13.20
N ILE A 3 -15.87 0.58 -13.68
CA ILE A 3 -15.09 0.94 -14.89
C ILE A 3 -15.99 1.23 -16.10
N ILE A 4 -17.00 0.38 -16.34
CA ILE A 4 -17.90 0.54 -17.49
C ILE A 4 -18.74 1.82 -17.35
N VAL A 5 -19.25 2.10 -16.15
CA VAL A 5 -20.08 3.29 -15.92
C VAL A 5 -19.24 4.57 -15.96
N SER A 6 -18.05 4.57 -15.38
CA SER A 6 -17.19 5.76 -15.30
C SER A 6 -16.42 6.06 -16.59
N HIS A 7 -16.12 5.04 -17.42
CA HIS A 7 -15.27 5.21 -18.60
C HIS A 7 -15.93 4.77 -19.92
N GLY A 8 -17.16 4.25 -19.89
CA GLY A 8 -17.88 3.81 -21.09
C GLY A 8 -18.48 4.97 -21.92
N GLY A 9 -18.49 6.18 -21.37
CA GLY A 9 -19.09 7.39 -21.95
C GLY A 9 -20.41 7.80 -21.29
N GLU A 10 -20.91 8.99 -21.64
CA GLU A 10 -22.08 9.64 -21.00
C GLU A 10 -23.34 8.75 -20.97
N GLY A 11 -23.54 7.91 -21.98
CA GLY A 11 -24.69 7.00 -22.06
C GLY A 11 -24.79 5.98 -20.92
N PHE A 12 -23.73 5.78 -20.14
CA PHE A 12 -23.72 4.88 -18.98
C PHE A 12 -24.07 5.57 -17.65
N GLU A 13 -24.10 6.91 -17.60
CA GLU A 13 -24.42 7.68 -16.38
C GLU A 13 -25.79 7.32 -15.81
N LYS A 14 -26.73 6.89 -16.67
CA LYS A 14 -28.06 6.38 -16.28
C LYS A 14 -27.99 5.26 -15.24
N PHE A 15 -26.89 4.51 -15.18
CA PHE A 15 -26.70 3.42 -14.21
C PHE A 15 -26.01 3.85 -12.93
N GLN A 16 -25.49 5.07 -12.82
CA GLN A 16 -24.66 5.50 -11.69
C GLN A 16 -25.38 5.38 -10.34
N SER A 17 -26.65 5.80 -10.28
CA SER A 17 -27.45 5.74 -9.04
C SER A 17 -27.66 4.30 -8.58
N ASP A 18 -28.05 3.40 -9.48
CA ASP A 18 -28.35 2.01 -9.13
C ASP A 18 -27.07 1.19 -8.91
N LEU A 19 -25.99 1.51 -9.63
CA LEU A 19 -24.67 0.98 -9.35
C LEU A 19 -24.25 1.33 -7.93
N ASN A 20 -24.38 2.60 -7.51
CA ASN A 20 -23.99 3.02 -6.16
C ASN A 20 -24.74 2.27 -5.06
N LYS A 21 -26.01 1.90 -5.30
CA LYS A 21 -26.83 1.10 -4.37
C LYS A 21 -26.41 -0.38 -4.32
N SER A 22 -25.86 -0.93 -5.40
CA SER A 22 -25.48 -2.33 -5.54
C SER A 22 -24.02 -2.63 -5.18
N LEU A 23 -23.24 -1.62 -4.80
CA LEU A 23 -21.83 -1.79 -4.44
C LEU A 23 -21.67 -2.75 -3.24
N PRO A 24 -20.68 -3.65 -3.29
CA PRO A 24 -20.41 -4.55 -2.18
C PRO A 24 -19.93 -3.77 -0.96
N LYS A 25 -20.40 -4.20 0.21
CA LYS A 25 -20.05 -3.64 1.52
C LYS A 25 -19.89 -4.77 2.51
N THR A 26 -18.87 -4.68 3.35
CA THR A 26 -18.70 -5.56 4.50
C THR A 26 -19.22 -4.89 5.76
N ASN A 27 -19.26 -5.63 6.87
CA ASN A 27 -19.55 -5.06 8.18
C ASN A 27 -18.36 -4.29 8.78
N GLN A 28 -17.26 -4.13 8.04
CA GLN A 28 -16.09 -3.33 8.40
C GLN A 28 -15.99 -2.03 7.57
N GLN A 29 -17.06 -1.63 6.89
CA GLN A 29 -17.14 -0.31 6.28
C GLN A 29 -17.18 0.77 7.37
N ILE A 30 -16.19 1.65 7.36
CA ILE A 30 -16.06 2.78 8.28
C ILE A 30 -17.11 3.83 7.89
N PRO A 31 -17.94 4.32 8.85
CA PRO A 31 -18.86 5.41 8.59
C PRO A 31 -18.12 6.66 8.11
N THR A 32 -18.69 7.36 7.12
CA THR A 32 -18.14 8.63 6.64
C THR A 32 -18.08 9.64 7.78
N HIS A 33 -16.86 10.08 8.11
CA HIS A 33 -16.59 11.12 9.09
C HIS A 33 -15.24 11.76 8.74
N LYS A 34 -15.02 13.01 9.18
CA LYS A 34 -13.72 13.66 9.00
C LYS A 34 -12.76 13.19 10.09
N THR A 35 -11.61 12.65 9.69
CA THR A 35 -10.55 12.24 10.62
C THR A 35 -9.70 13.44 11.02
N LYS A 36 -9.59 13.71 12.33
CA LYS A 36 -8.68 14.74 12.85
C LYS A 36 -7.23 14.22 12.86
N LEU A 37 -6.30 15.06 12.42
CA LEU A 37 -4.89 14.72 12.28
C LEU A 37 -4.04 15.64 13.18
N TYR A 38 -3.15 15.05 13.96
CA TYR A 38 -2.28 15.75 14.90
C TYR A 38 -0.81 15.40 14.59
N PRO A 39 -0.15 16.15 13.69
CA PRO A 39 1.23 15.87 13.31
C PRO A 39 2.17 16.10 14.49
N LEU A 40 3.10 15.18 14.70
CA LEU A 40 4.18 15.31 15.69
C LEU A 40 5.41 15.99 15.07
N PRO A 41 6.35 16.48 15.91
CA PRO A 41 7.62 17.01 15.41
C PRO A 41 8.44 15.99 14.64
N THR A 42 9.26 16.47 13.70
CA THR A 42 10.29 15.63 13.07
C THR A 42 11.49 15.51 14.00
N TRP A 43 11.92 14.28 14.29
CA TRP A 43 13.10 14.03 15.13
C TRP A 43 14.31 13.59 14.31
N LYS A 44 15.51 13.94 14.79
CA LYS A 44 16.79 13.44 14.26
C LYS A 44 17.08 12.04 14.80
N ILE A 45 16.26 11.07 14.42
CA ILE A 45 16.42 9.67 14.79
C ILE A 45 16.53 8.86 13.50
N ASP A 46 17.62 8.11 13.38
CA ASP A 46 17.84 7.24 12.22
C ASP A 46 17.15 5.90 12.43
N GLU A 47 15.98 5.72 11.83
CA GLU A 47 15.17 4.50 11.96
C GLU A 47 15.73 3.28 11.20
N SER A 48 16.92 3.38 10.60
CA SER A 48 17.60 2.32 9.86
C SER A 48 17.95 1.08 10.70
N THR A 49 17.99 1.19 12.02
CA THR A 49 18.33 0.08 12.92
C THR A 49 17.17 -0.32 13.84
N ILE A 50 17.16 -1.59 14.26
CA ILE A 50 16.18 -2.12 15.22
C ILE A 50 16.18 -1.30 16.53
N VAL A 51 17.36 -0.94 17.03
CA VAL A 51 17.51 -0.19 18.29
C VAL A 51 16.90 1.19 18.18
N ARG A 52 17.16 1.90 17.07
CA ARG A 52 16.69 3.27 16.88
C ARG A 52 15.18 3.39 16.74
N ASN A 53 14.48 2.32 16.35
CA ASN A 53 13.03 2.28 16.39
C ASN A 53 12.47 2.38 17.83
N ALA A 54 13.21 1.90 18.84
CA ALA A 54 12.85 2.10 20.25
C ALA A 54 12.96 3.58 20.66
N ASP A 55 13.94 4.30 20.10
CA ASP A 55 14.13 5.73 20.38
C ASP A 55 13.02 6.59 19.77
N VAL A 56 12.46 6.20 18.63
CA VAL A 56 11.27 6.84 18.04
C VAL A 56 10.08 6.72 18.99
N ASP A 57 9.79 5.52 19.50
CA ASP A 57 8.72 5.35 20.49
C ASP A 57 8.98 6.17 21.76
N ALA A 58 10.22 6.21 22.23
CA ALA A 58 10.60 7.03 23.38
C ALA A 58 10.43 8.54 23.13
N ALA A 59 10.65 9.00 21.90
CA ALA A 59 10.40 10.38 21.48
C ALA A 59 8.89 10.69 21.47
N ILE A 60 8.07 9.80 20.89
CA ILE A 60 6.61 9.92 20.91
C ILE A 60 6.07 9.98 22.34
N VAL A 61 6.54 9.09 23.22
CA VAL A 61 6.15 9.04 24.64
C VAL A 61 6.50 10.34 25.37
N ARG A 62 7.64 10.95 25.03
CA ARG A 62 8.11 12.22 25.61
C ARG A 62 7.27 13.39 25.13
N GLU A 63 7.04 13.47 23.82
CA GLU A 63 6.27 14.52 23.16
C GLU A 63 4.82 14.54 23.65
N LEU A 64 4.20 13.37 23.75
CA LEU A 64 2.83 13.23 24.24
C LEU A 64 2.73 13.28 25.77
N HIS A 65 3.84 13.49 26.48
CA HIS A 65 3.94 13.54 27.94
C HIS A 65 3.29 12.33 28.63
N LEU A 66 3.34 11.14 28.02
CA LEU A 66 2.62 9.97 28.53
C LEU A 66 3.12 9.53 29.91
N ARG A 67 4.41 9.74 30.21
CA ARG A 67 4.98 9.44 31.53
C ARG A 67 4.41 10.31 32.66
N ASN A 68 3.81 11.46 32.34
CA ASN A 68 3.13 12.33 33.32
C ASN A 68 1.68 11.88 33.58
N GLN A 69 1.16 10.96 32.76
CA GLN A 69 -0.18 10.40 32.88
C GLN A 69 -0.18 9.19 33.81
N SER A 70 -1.38 8.72 34.17
CA SER A 70 -1.52 7.47 34.93
C SER A 70 -0.81 6.32 34.19
N THR A 71 -0.18 5.40 34.93
CA THR A 71 0.55 4.26 34.37
C THR A 71 -0.31 3.27 33.56
N MET A 72 -1.61 3.54 33.44
CA MET A 72 -2.55 2.84 32.56
C MET A 72 -2.06 2.82 31.09
N TRP A 73 -1.41 3.88 30.60
CA TRP A 73 -0.94 3.93 29.21
C TRP A 73 0.04 2.79 28.87
N MET A 74 0.85 2.33 29.83
CA MET A 74 1.77 1.19 29.67
C MET A 74 1.05 -0.15 29.55
N ARG A 75 -0.24 -0.20 29.92
CA ARG A 75 -1.09 -1.40 29.89
C ARG A 75 -2.04 -1.42 28.69
N LEU A 76 -2.09 -0.32 27.92
CA LEU A 76 -2.92 -0.24 26.74
C LEU A 76 -2.14 -0.76 25.52
N THR A 77 -2.85 -1.47 24.65
CA THR A 77 -2.33 -1.78 23.32
C THR A 77 -2.20 -0.49 22.54
N ARG A 78 -1.04 -0.25 21.91
CA ARG A 78 -0.84 0.88 21.00
C ARG A 78 -0.69 0.37 19.58
N ILE A 79 -1.41 1.01 18.66
CA ILE A 79 -1.37 0.66 17.25
C ILE A 79 -0.35 1.59 16.60
N LEU A 80 0.63 1.00 15.93
CA LEU A 80 1.61 1.73 15.14
C LEU A 80 1.53 1.25 13.70
N ALA A 81 1.36 2.21 12.79
CA ALA A 81 1.30 1.99 11.36
C ALA A 81 2.58 2.50 10.69
N GLY A 82 3.06 1.79 9.68
CA GLY A 82 4.26 2.19 8.95
C GLY A 82 4.52 1.29 7.75
N ASP A 83 5.59 1.61 7.01
CA ASP A 83 6.05 0.77 5.91
C ASP A 83 6.49 -0.62 6.40
N GLN A 84 6.77 -1.52 5.45
CA GLN A 84 7.13 -2.90 5.75
C GLN A 84 8.38 -2.98 6.65
N LEU A 85 9.35 -2.08 6.46
CA LEU A 85 10.63 -2.14 7.14
C LEU A 85 10.53 -1.63 8.59
N SER A 86 9.82 -0.52 8.83
CA SER A 86 9.52 -0.03 10.18
C SER A 86 8.77 -1.09 10.99
N ILE A 87 7.74 -1.72 10.39
CA ILE A 87 6.97 -2.76 11.06
C ILE A 87 7.81 -4.02 11.33
N ALA A 88 8.66 -4.44 10.39
CA ALA A 88 9.58 -5.55 10.60
C ALA A 88 10.58 -5.27 11.74
N ARG A 89 11.11 -4.05 11.82
CA ARG A 89 12.05 -3.63 12.89
C ARG A 89 11.37 -3.58 14.25
N LEU A 90 10.16 -3.04 14.36
CA LEU A 90 9.37 -3.06 15.60
C LEU A 90 9.04 -4.49 16.06
N ARG A 91 8.72 -5.38 15.10
CA ARG A 91 8.50 -6.81 15.38
C ARG A 91 9.78 -7.49 15.86
N ALA A 92 10.91 -7.24 15.21
CA ALA A 92 12.20 -7.78 15.61
C ALA A 92 12.59 -7.32 17.02
N LEU A 93 12.38 -6.04 17.33
CA LEU A 93 12.58 -5.49 18.67
C LEU A 93 11.73 -6.22 19.73
N ALA A 94 10.44 -6.42 19.47
CA ALA A 94 9.56 -7.16 20.37
C ALA A 94 9.97 -8.64 20.52
N ASN A 95 10.51 -9.26 19.48
CA ASN A 95 10.97 -10.66 19.51
C ASN A 95 12.27 -10.82 20.31
N ILE A 96 13.24 -9.91 20.14
CA ILE A 96 14.53 -9.91 20.87
C ILE A 96 14.30 -9.74 22.38
N ARG A 97 13.34 -8.89 22.75
CA ARG A 97 13.00 -8.60 24.15
C ARG A 97 12.05 -9.61 24.78
N ALA A 98 11.42 -10.47 23.98
CA ALA A 98 10.50 -11.49 24.47
C ALA A 98 11.19 -12.45 25.46
N GLY A 99 10.67 -12.53 26.67
CA GLY A 99 11.22 -13.36 27.76
C GLY A 99 12.37 -12.71 28.54
N HIS A 100 12.94 -11.60 28.06
CA HIS A 100 14.00 -10.85 28.74
C HIS A 100 13.47 -9.63 29.48
N GLU A 101 12.66 -8.80 28.82
CA GLU A 101 12.12 -7.56 29.38
C GLU A 101 10.62 -7.64 29.67
N GLY A 102 10.19 -7.05 30.78
CA GLY A 102 8.77 -6.93 31.17
C GLY A 102 8.16 -5.55 30.85
N GLY A 103 6.83 -5.48 30.89
CA GLY A 103 6.10 -4.21 30.84
C GLY A 103 6.28 -3.42 29.54
N TYR A 104 6.42 -2.09 29.65
CA TYR A 104 6.59 -1.18 28.51
C TYR A 104 7.84 -1.51 27.67
N SER A 105 8.96 -1.80 28.32
CA SER A 105 10.22 -2.08 27.63
C SER A 105 10.17 -3.37 26.80
N SER A 106 9.25 -4.29 27.08
CA SER A 106 9.10 -5.52 26.27
C SER A 106 8.61 -5.33 24.83
N PHE A 107 8.04 -4.16 24.49
CA PHE A 107 7.31 -3.92 23.23
C PHE A 107 6.12 -4.89 22.99
N GLY A 108 5.75 -5.72 23.96
CA GLY A 108 4.62 -6.65 23.88
C GLY A 108 3.24 -5.97 23.85
N TRP A 109 3.19 -4.66 24.14
CA TRP A 109 1.99 -3.82 24.05
C TRP A 109 1.66 -3.42 22.60
N GLY A 110 2.58 -3.58 21.65
CA GLY A 110 2.43 -3.08 20.28
C GLY A 110 1.50 -3.95 19.43
N ALA A 111 0.61 -3.29 18.68
CA ALA A 111 -0.11 -3.86 17.56
C ALA A 111 0.45 -3.24 16.27
N TRP A 112 1.24 -4.03 15.55
CA TRP A 112 1.94 -3.59 14.35
C TRP A 112 1.01 -3.69 13.13
N MET A 113 0.66 -2.54 12.55
CA MET A 113 -0.30 -2.43 11.45
C MET A 113 0.45 -2.06 10.16
N PRO A 114 0.53 -2.93 9.15
CA PRO A 114 1.26 -2.61 7.92
C PRO A 114 0.58 -1.50 7.12
N GLY A 115 1.37 -0.61 6.55
CA GLY A 115 0.91 0.47 5.68
C GLY A 115 0.32 -0.05 4.38
N LEU A 116 -0.95 0.30 4.13
CA LEU A 116 -1.68 -0.15 2.94
C LEU A 116 -1.16 0.52 1.68
N PHE A 117 -0.70 1.77 1.77
CA PHE A 117 -0.16 2.48 0.62
C PHE A 117 1.15 1.86 0.16
N HIS A 118 2.04 1.49 1.08
CA HIS A 118 3.25 0.74 0.74
C HIS A 118 2.94 -0.65 0.16
N GLY A 119 1.89 -1.33 0.67
CA GLY A 119 1.37 -2.54 0.03
C GLY A 119 0.89 -2.30 -1.41
N LYS A 120 0.19 -1.19 -1.67
CA LYS A 120 -0.24 -0.77 -3.01
C LYS A 120 0.98 -0.51 -3.92
N ILE A 121 2.02 0.15 -3.43
CA ILE A 121 3.28 0.39 -4.17
C ILE A 121 3.94 -0.93 -4.53
N ALA A 122 4.07 -1.85 -3.57
CA ALA A 122 4.65 -3.17 -3.81
C ALA A 122 3.85 -3.96 -4.85
N ASN A 123 2.52 -3.86 -4.82
CA ASN A 123 1.65 -4.48 -5.82
C ASN A 123 1.84 -3.85 -7.20
N MET A 124 1.85 -2.51 -7.32
CA MET A 124 2.12 -1.86 -8.60
C MET A 124 3.50 -2.24 -9.15
N HIS A 125 4.52 -2.32 -8.29
CA HIS A 125 5.86 -2.76 -8.69
C HIS A 125 5.84 -4.20 -9.22
N GLY A 126 5.32 -5.14 -8.44
CA GLY A 126 5.25 -6.56 -8.82
C GLY A 126 4.42 -6.77 -10.09
N PHE A 127 3.27 -6.11 -10.18
CA PHE A 127 2.41 -6.13 -11.36
C PHE A 127 3.15 -5.60 -12.60
N PHE A 128 3.78 -4.43 -12.48
CA PHE A 128 4.43 -3.76 -13.59
C PHE A 128 5.53 -4.64 -14.19
N VAL A 129 6.40 -5.22 -13.36
CA VAL A 129 7.47 -6.12 -13.81
C VAL A 129 6.90 -7.41 -14.41
N THR A 130 5.89 -8.00 -13.78
CA THR A 130 5.25 -9.25 -14.24
C THR A 130 4.61 -9.10 -15.62
N HIS A 131 3.95 -7.97 -15.87
CA HIS A 131 3.15 -7.73 -17.08
C HIS A 131 3.83 -6.79 -18.09
N TRP A 132 5.10 -6.40 -17.86
CA TRP A 132 5.82 -5.49 -18.75
C TRP A 132 5.92 -6.04 -20.17
N GLY A 133 6.30 -7.32 -20.27
CA GLY A 133 6.62 -8.00 -21.53
C GLY A 133 7.92 -7.52 -22.17
N LYS A 134 8.39 -8.25 -23.19
CA LYS A 134 9.62 -7.90 -23.90
C LYS A 134 9.46 -6.58 -24.69
N PRO A 135 10.32 -5.56 -24.44
CA PRO A 135 10.33 -4.35 -25.25
C PRO A 135 10.64 -4.66 -26.72
N ASN A 136 10.02 -3.93 -27.65
CA ASN A 136 10.20 -4.10 -29.10
C ASN A 136 9.75 -5.45 -29.68
N ALA A 137 9.01 -6.28 -28.93
CA ALA A 137 8.35 -7.47 -29.47
C ALA A 137 7.27 -7.15 -30.54
N GLY A 138 6.90 -5.87 -30.66
CA GLY A 138 5.90 -5.39 -31.62
C GLY A 138 4.58 -6.13 -31.46
N THR A 139 3.94 -6.48 -32.57
CA THR A 139 2.61 -7.14 -32.58
C THR A 139 2.63 -8.61 -32.14
N ARG A 140 3.78 -9.14 -31.72
CA ARG A 140 3.89 -10.52 -31.19
C ARG A 140 3.49 -10.63 -29.73
N ASN A 141 3.62 -9.55 -28.96
CA ASN A 141 3.09 -9.45 -27.60
C ASN A 141 2.25 -8.17 -27.45
N PRO A 142 1.13 -8.05 -28.19
CA PRO A 142 0.35 -6.82 -28.28
C PRO A 142 -0.41 -6.49 -26.98
N GLY A 143 -0.48 -7.44 -26.05
CA GLY A 143 -1.19 -7.31 -24.78
C GLY A 143 -0.29 -6.99 -23.58
N CYS A 144 1.00 -6.69 -23.76
CA CYS A 144 1.87 -6.34 -22.64
C CYS A 144 1.91 -4.81 -22.39
N LEU A 145 2.36 -4.40 -21.19
CA LEU A 145 2.44 -2.97 -20.84
C LEU A 145 3.45 -2.22 -21.72
N ALA A 146 4.56 -2.84 -22.11
CA ALA A 146 5.54 -2.22 -22.99
C ALA A 146 4.92 -1.82 -24.34
N PHE A 147 4.10 -2.70 -24.94
CA PHE A 147 3.40 -2.41 -26.18
C PHE A 147 2.36 -1.31 -26.00
N HIS A 148 1.55 -1.38 -24.93
CA HIS A 148 0.57 -0.33 -24.61
C HIS A 148 1.23 1.04 -24.39
N ASN A 149 2.37 1.09 -23.70
CA ASN A 149 3.14 2.33 -23.50
C ASN A 149 3.59 2.95 -24.83
N THR A 150 4.01 2.12 -25.79
CA THR A 150 4.35 2.55 -27.15
C THR A 150 3.13 3.06 -27.92
N GLN A 151 1.99 2.37 -27.84
CA GLN A 151 0.74 2.80 -28.51
C GLN A 151 0.25 4.15 -28.00
N LEU A 152 0.46 4.43 -26.71
CA LEU A 152 0.11 5.72 -26.10
C LEU A 152 1.16 6.82 -26.34
N HIS A 153 2.22 6.55 -27.11
CA HIS A 153 3.32 7.48 -27.37
C HIS A 153 3.98 8.05 -26.09
N ARG A 154 4.00 7.26 -25.02
CA ARG A 154 4.66 7.62 -23.76
C ARG A 154 6.16 7.39 -23.87
N LEU A 155 6.92 8.03 -22.97
CA LEU A 155 8.37 7.87 -22.92
C LEU A 155 8.73 6.39 -22.74
N PRO A 156 9.78 5.89 -23.43
CA PRO A 156 10.27 4.53 -23.23
C PRO A 156 10.66 4.30 -21.77
N ILE A 157 10.25 3.17 -21.21
CA ILE A 157 10.55 2.79 -19.82
C ILE A 157 11.48 1.57 -19.83
N SER A 158 12.49 1.60 -18.96
CA SER A 158 13.33 0.44 -18.66
C SER A 158 12.94 -0.17 -17.32
N VAL A 159 12.80 -1.50 -17.26
CA VAL A 159 12.53 -2.20 -16.00
C VAL A 159 13.73 -2.19 -15.04
N THR A 160 14.92 -1.87 -15.52
CA THR A 160 16.13 -1.70 -14.68
C THR A 160 16.19 -0.31 -14.02
N SER A 161 15.34 0.61 -14.43
CA SER A 161 15.23 1.98 -13.90
C SER A 161 13.75 2.35 -13.92
N LEU A 162 13.02 1.83 -12.93
CA LEU A 162 11.58 1.94 -12.88
C LEU A 162 11.12 3.41 -12.80
N PRO A 163 9.99 3.76 -13.41
CA PRO A 163 9.42 5.09 -13.27
C PRO A 163 8.74 5.23 -11.90
N THR A 164 8.22 6.42 -11.61
CA THR A 164 7.53 6.67 -10.33
C THR A 164 6.28 5.79 -10.17
N PHE A 165 5.82 5.68 -8.92
CA PHE A 165 4.61 4.95 -8.57
C PHE A 165 3.42 5.38 -9.43
N ARG A 166 3.19 6.69 -9.59
CA ARG A 166 2.04 7.22 -10.34
C ARG A 166 2.08 6.83 -11.81
N VAL A 167 3.25 6.88 -12.45
CA VAL A 167 3.42 6.50 -13.87
C VAL A 167 3.08 5.02 -14.08
N CYS A 168 3.54 4.15 -13.18
CA CYS A 168 3.20 2.72 -13.24
C CYS A 168 1.70 2.50 -13.06
N HIS A 169 1.12 3.07 -12.01
CA HIS A 169 -0.29 2.96 -11.67
C HIS A 169 -1.19 3.38 -12.83
N ASP A 170 -0.95 4.56 -13.39
CA ASP A 170 -1.81 5.15 -14.42
C ASP A 170 -1.74 4.36 -15.75
N LEU A 171 -0.56 3.82 -16.12
CA LEU A 171 -0.45 2.95 -17.28
C LEU A 171 -1.20 1.61 -17.09
N ILE A 172 -1.11 1.02 -15.90
CA ILE A 172 -1.82 -0.23 -15.57
C ILE A 172 -3.33 0.01 -15.63
N PHE A 173 -3.82 1.10 -15.03
CA PHE A 173 -5.25 1.36 -14.90
C PHE A 173 -5.88 1.78 -16.23
N VAL A 174 -5.22 2.60 -17.05
CA VAL A 174 -5.75 2.93 -18.40
C VAL A 174 -5.81 1.68 -19.30
N SER A 175 -4.81 0.79 -19.19
CA SER A 175 -4.82 -0.53 -19.85
C SER A 175 -5.99 -1.39 -19.37
N LEU A 176 -6.24 -1.45 -18.06
CA LEU A 176 -7.39 -2.14 -17.48
C LEU A 176 -8.72 -1.60 -18.02
N TYR A 177 -8.89 -0.28 -18.08
CA TYR A 177 -10.14 0.33 -18.54
C TYR A 177 -10.44 -0.05 -19.99
N ALA A 178 -9.45 0.10 -20.87
CA ALA A 178 -9.57 -0.31 -22.26
C ALA A 178 -9.91 -1.80 -22.40
N ARG A 179 -9.30 -2.67 -21.59
CA ARG A 179 -9.56 -4.11 -21.60
C ARG A 179 -10.98 -4.45 -21.20
N VAL A 180 -11.48 -3.88 -20.10
CA VAL A 180 -12.85 -4.12 -19.63
C VAL A 180 -13.87 -3.66 -20.66
N LEU A 181 -13.68 -2.46 -21.23
CA LEU A 181 -14.58 -1.92 -22.25
C LEU A 181 -14.51 -2.71 -23.56
N HIS A 182 -13.32 -3.14 -23.98
CA HIS A 182 -13.15 -4.02 -25.13
C HIS A 182 -13.87 -5.36 -24.92
N CYS A 183 -13.65 -6.01 -23.76
CA CYS A 183 -14.32 -7.27 -23.43
C CYS A 183 -15.83 -7.12 -23.33
N LEU A 184 -16.34 -5.95 -22.90
CA LEU A 184 -17.77 -5.65 -22.91
C LEU A 184 -18.37 -5.75 -24.31
N LEU A 185 -17.68 -5.23 -25.33
CA LEU A 185 -18.12 -5.35 -26.73
C LEU A 185 -18.11 -6.81 -27.20
N LEU A 186 -17.13 -7.62 -26.76
CA LEU A 186 -17.06 -9.02 -27.10
C LEU A 186 -18.21 -9.85 -26.51
N VAL A 187 -18.50 -9.69 -25.22
CA VAL A 187 -19.58 -10.46 -24.56
C VAL A 187 -20.97 -10.00 -25.00
N SER A 188 -21.14 -8.71 -25.32
CA SER A 188 -22.43 -8.17 -25.76
C SER A 188 -22.70 -8.35 -27.26
N GLY A 189 -21.66 -8.51 -28.08
CA GLY A 189 -21.76 -8.53 -29.53
C GLY A 189 -22.05 -7.16 -30.16
N CYS A 190 -22.05 -6.08 -29.37
CA CYS A 190 -22.25 -4.71 -29.86
C CYS A 190 -21.03 -4.19 -30.62
N LYS A 191 -21.26 -3.28 -31.56
CA LYS A 191 -20.18 -2.75 -32.42
C LYS A 191 -19.40 -1.60 -31.78
N SER A 192 -20.00 -0.90 -30.83
CA SER A 192 -19.40 0.23 -30.12
C SER A 192 -20.04 0.41 -28.74
N LEU A 193 -19.37 1.19 -27.88
CA LEU A 193 -19.90 1.51 -26.55
C LEU A 193 -21.18 2.34 -26.62
N ALA A 194 -21.33 3.20 -27.64
CA ALA A 194 -22.55 3.97 -27.89
C ALA A 194 -23.71 3.06 -28.32
N ASP A 195 -23.44 2.07 -29.17
CA ASP A 195 -24.43 1.04 -29.56
C ASP A 195 -24.86 0.21 -28.35
N TYR A 196 -23.90 -0.21 -27.51
CA TYR A 196 -24.21 -0.93 -26.28
C TYR A 196 -25.05 -0.08 -25.32
N SER A 197 -24.63 1.16 -25.03
CA SER A 197 -25.32 2.03 -24.06
C SER A 197 -26.73 2.40 -24.50
N ALA A 198 -26.99 2.52 -25.80
CA ALA A 198 -28.33 2.75 -26.34
C ALA A 198 -29.28 1.55 -26.19
N ASN A 199 -28.75 0.32 -26.24
CA ASN A 199 -29.56 -0.91 -26.24
C ASN A 199 -29.63 -1.62 -24.88
N VAL A 200 -28.74 -1.30 -23.93
CA VAL A 200 -28.77 -1.88 -22.59
C VAL A 200 -29.82 -1.17 -21.74
N ASP A 201 -30.87 -1.91 -21.38
CA ASP A 201 -32.04 -1.34 -20.68
C ASP A 201 -31.89 -1.31 -19.15
N THR A 202 -31.24 -2.31 -18.56
CA THR A 202 -31.21 -2.52 -17.10
C THR A 202 -29.80 -2.73 -16.55
N LEU A 203 -29.63 -2.41 -15.26
CA LEU A 203 -28.39 -2.70 -14.54
C LEU A 203 -28.14 -4.22 -14.47
N ASP A 204 -29.18 -5.04 -14.37
CA ASP A 204 -29.07 -6.50 -14.35
C ASP A 204 -28.46 -7.05 -15.65
N ASN A 205 -28.83 -6.48 -16.81
CA ASN A 205 -28.23 -6.85 -18.09
C ASN A 205 -26.74 -6.46 -18.12
N LEU A 206 -26.40 -5.27 -17.61
CA LEU A 206 -25.00 -4.85 -17.47
C LEU A 206 -24.22 -5.77 -16.51
N GLN A 207 -24.83 -6.18 -15.40
CA GLN A 207 -24.24 -7.09 -14.43
C GLN A 207 -24.00 -8.47 -15.04
N SER A 208 -24.96 -8.99 -15.82
CA SER A 208 -24.80 -10.26 -16.55
C SER A 208 -23.60 -10.23 -17.50
N HIS A 209 -23.46 -9.17 -18.30
CA HIS A 209 -22.28 -9.02 -19.16
C HIS A 209 -20.99 -8.83 -18.36
N ALA A 210 -21.02 -8.09 -17.24
CA ALA A 210 -19.85 -7.95 -16.36
C ALA A 210 -19.41 -9.30 -15.76
N THR A 211 -20.36 -10.16 -15.39
CA THR A 211 -20.08 -11.54 -14.94
C THR A 211 -19.47 -12.36 -16.06
N GLN A 212 -20.02 -12.29 -17.29
CA GLN A 212 -19.43 -12.98 -18.44
C GLN A 212 -17.99 -12.52 -18.74
N ILE A 213 -17.66 -11.23 -18.56
CA ILE A 213 -16.28 -10.74 -18.70
C ILE A 213 -15.36 -11.45 -17.69
N LEU A 214 -15.77 -11.58 -16.43
CA LEU A 214 -14.98 -12.26 -15.41
C LEU A 214 -14.78 -13.76 -15.74
N ASP A 215 -15.87 -14.44 -16.10
CA ASP A 215 -15.86 -15.88 -16.36
C ASP A 215 -15.03 -16.26 -17.59
N CYS A 216 -15.08 -15.43 -18.64
CA CYS A 216 -14.42 -15.70 -19.93
C CYS A 216 -13.00 -15.13 -20.01
N TYR A 217 -12.74 -13.96 -19.40
CA TYR A 217 -11.52 -13.18 -19.65
C TYR A 217 -10.69 -12.86 -18.40
N ALA A 218 -11.12 -13.26 -17.19
CA ALA A 218 -10.33 -13.12 -15.96
C ALA A 218 -10.18 -14.45 -15.20
N ASN A 219 -10.46 -15.58 -15.85
CA ASN A 219 -10.47 -16.90 -15.24
C ASN A 219 -9.13 -17.64 -15.45
N PRO A 220 -8.31 -17.84 -14.40
CA PRO A 220 -7.00 -18.48 -14.55
C PRO A 220 -7.07 -19.96 -14.93
N LYS A 221 -8.20 -20.65 -14.70
CA LYS A 221 -8.35 -22.07 -15.09
C LYS A 221 -8.22 -22.27 -16.60
N ILE A 222 -8.68 -21.29 -17.38
CA ILE A 222 -8.54 -21.31 -18.85
C ILE A 222 -7.05 -21.25 -19.22
N VAL A 223 -6.26 -20.45 -18.49
CA VAL A 223 -4.82 -20.33 -18.69
C VAL A 223 -4.12 -21.66 -18.40
N ASP A 224 -4.46 -22.32 -17.29
CA ASP A 224 -3.90 -23.63 -16.93
C ASP A 224 -4.21 -24.69 -17.99
N GLU A 225 -5.44 -24.73 -18.49
CA GLU A 225 -5.86 -25.66 -19.53
C GLU A 225 -5.11 -25.43 -20.84
N LEU A 226 -4.98 -24.17 -21.29
CA LEU A 226 -4.23 -23.82 -22.50
C LEU A 226 -2.74 -24.16 -22.38
N ARG A 227 -2.16 -23.93 -21.20
CA ARG A 227 -0.77 -24.29 -20.90
C ARG A 227 -0.56 -25.80 -20.91
N TRP A 228 -1.49 -26.55 -20.30
CA TRP A 228 -1.46 -28.01 -20.31
C TRP A 228 -1.51 -28.56 -21.74
N GLN A 229 -2.45 -28.07 -22.57
CA GLN A 229 -2.58 -28.46 -23.98
C GLN A 229 -1.30 -28.15 -24.79
N ARG A 230 -0.68 -26.99 -24.55
CA ARG A 230 0.61 -26.63 -25.19
C ARG A 230 1.75 -27.53 -24.73
N SER A 231 1.82 -27.88 -23.45
CA SER A 231 2.89 -28.76 -22.93
C SER A 231 2.79 -30.19 -23.48
N GLY A 232 1.57 -30.72 -23.62
CA GLY A 232 1.33 -32.06 -24.18
C GLY A 232 1.72 -32.18 -25.66
N THR A 233 1.62 -31.10 -26.43
CA THR A 233 2.02 -31.08 -27.86
C THR A 233 3.52 -30.92 -28.07
N GLN A 234 4.27 -30.36 -27.11
CA GLN A 234 5.74 -30.28 -27.18
C GLN A 234 6.44 -31.65 -27.09
N VAL A 235 5.77 -32.67 -26.56
CA VAL A 235 6.31 -34.05 -26.45
C VAL A 235 6.28 -34.79 -27.79
N GLN A 236 5.54 -34.31 -28.79
CA GLN A 236 5.51 -34.89 -30.13
C GLN A 236 6.52 -34.17 -31.05
N GLU A 237 7.63 -34.83 -31.39
CA GLU A 237 8.79 -34.35 -32.17
C GLU A 237 8.49 -33.98 -33.66
N THR A 238 7.27 -33.59 -34.01
CA THR A 238 6.93 -33.10 -35.35
C THR A 238 6.76 -31.58 -35.34
N PRO A 239 7.51 -30.81 -36.16
CA PRO A 239 7.44 -29.33 -36.22
C PRO A 239 6.04 -28.75 -36.52
N SER A 240 5.13 -29.57 -37.04
CA SER A 240 3.73 -29.21 -37.32
C SER A 240 2.80 -29.29 -36.10
N ALA A 241 3.27 -29.74 -34.92
CA ALA A 241 2.44 -29.98 -33.74
C ALA A 241 2.32 -28.78 -32.77
N ARG A 242 2.92 -27.62 -33.06
CA ARG A 242 2.80 -26.40 -32.24
C ARG A 242 1.45 -25.69 -32.40
N SER A 243 0.35 -26.43 -32.53
CA SER A 243 -0.97 -25.88 -32.90
C SER A 243 -1.88 -25.56 -31.73
N GLU A 244 -1.46 -25.77 -30.48
CA GLU A 244 -2.33 -25.62 -29.29
C GLU A 244 -1.81 -24.59 -28.28
N GLY A 245 -2.71 -24.07 -27.43
CA GLY A 245 -2.45 -22.95 -26.52
C GLY A 245 -2.46 -21.58 -27.22
N ASP A 246 -2.35 -20.50 -26.44
CA ASP A 246 -2.29 -19.13 -26.96
C ASP A 246 -1.62 -18.21 -25.93
N MET A 247 -0.31 -17.99 -26.05
CA MET A 247 0.46 -17.25 -25.05
C MET A 247 0.01 -15.79 -24.93
N VAL A 248 -0.53 -15.18 -25.99
CA VAL A 248 -1.04 -13.79 -25.96
C VAL A 248 -2.36 -13.72 -25.19
N PHE A 249 -3.29 -14.64 -25.48
CA PHE A 249 -4.56 -14.72 -24.77
C PHE A 249 -4.35 -15.06 -23.30
N GLU A 250 -3.49 -16.04 -23.00
CA GLU A 250 -3.13 -16.41 -21.63
C GLU A 250 -2.62 -15.23 -20.81
N ASN A 251 -1.66 -14.46 -21.36
CA ASN A 251 -1.14 -13.27 -20.70
C ASN A 251 -2.25 -12.22 -20.47
N ALA A 252 -3.15 -12.05 -21.44
CA ALA A 252 -4.25 -11.10 -21.33
C ALA A 252 -5.26 -11.47 -20.22
N LEU A 253 -5.53 -12.77 -20.03
CA LEU A 253 -6.41 -13.26 -18.96
C LEU A 253 -5.82 -12.99 -17.57
N LEU A 254 -4.53 -13.28 -17.39
CA LEU A 254 -3.83 -13.01 -16.13
C LEU A 254 -3.75 -11.51 -15.85
N PHE A 255 -3.46 -10.70 -16.88
CA PHE A 255 -3.45 -9.24 -16.76
C PHE A 255 -4.80 -8.72 -16.25
N LEU A 256 -5.91 -9.12 -16.89
CA LEU A 256 -7.23 -8.62 -16.53
C LEU A 256 -7.61 -9.01 -15.10
N ARG A 257 -7.34 -10.26 -14.71
CA ARG A 257 -7.56 -10.75 -13.34
C ARG A 257 -6.78 -9.91 -12.31
N ASP A 258 -5.46 -9.78 -12.51
CA ASP A 258 -4.57 -9.13 -11.56
C ASP A 258 -4.88 -7.62 -11.42
N ALA A 259 -5.23 -6.98 -12.54
CA ALA A 259 -5.56 -5.56 -12.57
C ALA A 259 -6.93 -5.30 -11.93
N LEU A 260 -7.91 -6.19 -12.10
CA LEU A 260 -9.20 -6.10 -11.42
C LEU A 260 -9.07 -6.26 -9.90
N ILE A 261 -8.21 -7.17 -9.43
CA ILE A 261 -7.90 -7.30 -7.99
C ILE A 261 -7.29 -6.00 -7.45
N SER A 262 -6.38 -5.40 -8.22
CA SER A 262 -5.76 -4.11 -7.86
C SER A 262 -6.77 -2.97 -7.83
N ARG A 263 -7.72 -2.95 -8.77
CA ARG A 263 -8.80 -1.97 -8.81
C ARG A 263 -9.78 -2.14 -7.64
N GLU A 264 -10.09 -3.37 -7.26
CA GLU A 264 -10.94 -3.66 -6.09
C GLU A 264 -10.32 -3.10 -4.81
N PHE A 265 -8.99 -3.17 -4.65
CA PHE A 265 -8.30 -2.53 -3.53
C PHE A 265 -8.54 -1.01 -3.49
N THR A 266 -8.36 -0.32 -4.61
CA THR A 266 -8.61 1.13 -4.70
C THR A 266 -10.07 1.47 -4.39
N ASP A 267 -11.03 0.71 -4.93
CA ASP A 267 -12.45 0.91 -4.67
C ASP A 267 -12.81 0.63 -3.19
N ALA A 268 -12.17 -0.36 -2.56
CA ALA A 268 -12.33 -0.69 -1.15
C ALA A 268 -11.81 0.44 -0.25
N VAL A 269 -10.58 0.90 -0.50
CA VAL A 269 -9.95 2.04 0.19
C VAL A 269 -10.85 3.25 0.13
N LYS A 270 -11.23 3.71 -1.08
CA LYS A 270 -12.07 4.91 -1.24
C LYS A 270 -13.38 4.82 -0.49
N SER A 271 -14.03 3.66 -0.53
CA SER A 271 -15.31 3.44 0.16
C SER A 271 -15.19 3.24 1.68
N GLY A 272 -13.99 3.33 2.24
CA GLY A 272 -13.73 3.13 3.67
C GLY A 272 -13.95 1.70 4.14
N ASP A 273 -13.82 0.70 3.26
CA ASP A 273 -14.12 -0.70 3.58
C ASP A 273 -12.83 -1.53 3.74
N SER A 274 -12.30 -1.51 4.96
CA SER A 274 -11.10 -2.29 5.31
C SER A 274 -11.32 -3.80 5.25
N GLY A 275 -12.57 -4.27 5.36
CA GLY A 275 -12.91 -5.68 5.20
C GLY A 275 -12.67 -6.17 3.77
N ARG A 276 -13.10 -5.38 2.77
CA ARG A 276 -12.82 -5.64 1.35
C ARG A 276 -11.34 -5.54 1.04
N ALA A 277 -10.65 -4.52 1.58
CA ALA A 277 -9.21 -4.39 1.43
C ALA A 277 -8.48 -5.65 1.94
N LEU A 278 -8.87 -6.17 3.11
CA LEU A 278 -8.29 -7.40 3.67
C LEU A 278 -8.49 -8.63 2.77
N LEU A 279 -9.62 -8.74 2.05
CA LEU A 279 -9.81 -9.84 1.08
C LEU A 279 -8.80 -9.77 -0.06
N VAL A 280 -8.50 -8.56 -0.56
CA VAL A 280 -7.47 -8.35 -1.57
C VAL A 280 -6.09 -8.71 -1.03
N LEU A 281 -5.76 -8.28 0.19
CA LEU A 281 -4.47 -8.59 0.81
C LEU A 281 -4.20 -10.09 0.97
N LYS A 282 -5.24 -10.91 1.16
CA LYS A 282 -5.10 -12.37 1.17
C LYS A 282 -4.63 -12.92 -0.18
N VAL A 283 -5.11 -12.34 -1.28
CA VAL A 283 -4.66 -12.70 -2.62
C VAL A 283 -3.25 -12.15 -2.86
N TRP A 284 -2.99 -10.91 -2.47
CA TRP A 284 -1.66 -10.31 -2.59
C TRP A 284 -0.59 -11.02 -1.77
N ALA A 285 -0.91 -11.62 -0.62
CA ALA A 285 0.04 -12.46 0.11
C ALA A 285 0.63 -13.57 -0.78
N LEU A 286 -0.21 -14.18 -1.62
CA LEU A 286 0.21 -15.17 -2.61
C LEU A 286 0.94 -14.49 -3.78
N SER A 287 0.34 -13.47 -4.39
CA SER A 287 0.94 -12.78 -5.55
C SER A 287 2.32 -12.20 -5.25
N PHE A 288 2.52 -11.62 -4.07
CA PHE A 288 3.80 -11.09 -3.61
C PHE A 288 4.85 -12.18 -3.51
N CYS A 289 4.48 -13.37 -3.04
CA CYS A 289 5.40 -14.50 -3.04
C CYS A 289 5.77 -14.85 -4.49
N GLY A 290 4.77 -15.09 -5.36
CA GLY A 290 5.01 -15.54 -6.72
C GLY A 290 5.65 -14.53 -7.67
N ASN A 291 5.61 -13.23 -7.34
CA ASN A 291 6.32 -12.19 -8.09
C ASN A 291 7.60 -11.70 -7.38
N GLY A 292 8.05 -12.35 -6.30
CA GLY A 292 9.33 -12.08 -5.64
C GLY A 292 9.33 -10.90 -4.65
N ARG A 293 8.16 -10.39 -4.23
CA ARG A 293 7.99 -9.35 -3.20
C ARG A 293 7.82 -10.01 -1.83
N THR A 294 8.74 -10.92 -1.50
CA THR A 294 8.63 -11.86 -0.38
C THR A 294 8.54 -11.16 0.98
N LYS A 295 9.20 -10.01 1.17
CA LYS A 295 9.07 -9.18 2.38
C LYS A 295 7.63 -8.73 2.63
N TYR A 296 6.93 -8.29 1.58
CA TYR A 296 5.52 -7.93 1.66
C TYR A 296 4.60 -9.14 1.78
N ALA A 297 4.93 -10.27 1.13
CA ALA A 297 4.19 -11.53 1.32
C ALA A 297 4.18 -11.94 2.80
N TYR A 298 5.36 -11.91 3.43
CA TYR A 298 5.53 -12.24 4.84
C TYR A 298 4.77 -11.29 5.76
N GLU A 299 4.80 -10.00 5.46
CA GLU A 299 4.06 -8.99 6.22
C GLU A 299 2.55 -9.25 6.16
N MET A 300 2.01 -9.59 4.99
CA MET A 300 0.60 -9.94 4.83
C MET A 300 0.25 -11.23 5.59
N LEU A 301 1.12 -12.26 5.57
CA LEU A 301 0.90 -13.50 6.32
C LEU A 301 0.85 -13.25 7.84
N HIS A 302 1.76 -12.43 8.37
CA HIS A 302 1.74 -12.01 9.78
C HIS A 302 0.42 -11.33 10.15
N LEU A 303 0.01 -10.36 9.34
CA LEU A 303 -1.23 -9.64 9.56
C LEU A 303 -2.44 -10.58 9.52
N ILE A 304 -2.56 -11.42 8.49
CA ILE A 304 -3.68 -12.35 8.31
C ILE A 304 -3.75 -13.32 9.49
N HIS A 305 -2.59 -13.87 9.91
CA HIS A 305 -2.51 -14.73 11.08
C HIS A 305 -2.96 -14.01 12.36
N ASN A 306 -2.48 -12.78 12.56
CA ASN A 306 -2.84 -11.99 13.74
C ASN A 306 -4.33 -11.69 13.80
N LEU A 307 -4.94 -11.23 12.72
CA LEU A 307 -6.37 -10.94 12.63
C LEU A 307 -7.24 -12.19 12.82
N THR A 308 -6.76 -13.35 12.40
CA THR A 308 -7.54 -14.61 12.40
C THR A 308 -7.40 -15.37 13.72
N HIS A 309 -6.22 -15.35 14.34
CA HIS A 309 -5.87 -16.27 15.43
C HIS A 309 -5.29 -15.62 16.70
N VAL A 310 -4.62 -14.47 16.59
CA VAL A 310 -3.84 -13.92 17.72
C VAL A 310 -4.58 -12.79 18.41
N TRP A 311 -5.08 -11.81 17.66
CA TRP A 311 -5.68 -10.61 18.22
C TRP A 311 -7.12 -10.87 18.70
N PRO A 312 -7.49 -10.36 19.89
CA PRO A 312 -8.88 -10.39 20.33
C PRO A 312 -9.79 -9.65 19.34
N LYS A 313 -11.03 -10.10 19.16
CA LYS A 313 -12.00 -9.50 18.22
C LYS A 313 -12.09 -7.98 18.32
N LYS A 314 -12.13 -7.44 19.55
CA LYS A 314 -12.16 -5.99 19.79
C LYS A 314 -10.92 -5.26 19.22
N LEU A 315 -9.73 -5.86 19.33
CA LEU A 315 -8.53 -5.28 18.75
C LEU A 315 -8.58 -5.33 17.22
N CYS A 316 -9.07 -6.43 16.64
CA CYS A 316 -9.28 -6.51 15.18
C CYS A 316 -10.24 -5.42 14.70
N GLU A 317 -11.34 -5.17 15.41
CA GLU A 317 -12.29 -4.09 15.11
C GLU A 317 -11.61 -2.71 15.17
N VAL A 318 -10.78 -2.44 16.18
CA VAL A 318 -10.05 -1.16 16.26
C VAL A 318 -9.07 -1.02 15.09
N ILE A 319 -8.30 -2.06 14.78
CA ILE A 319 -7.34 -2.04 13.66
C ILE A 319 -8.05 -1.77 12.33
N LEU A 320 -9.13 -2.50 12.04
CA LEU A 320 -9.88 -2.35 10.80
C LEU A 320 -10.59 -0.99 10.70
N ASN A 321 -10.90 -0.33 11.82
CA ASN A 321 -11.47 1.03 11.81
C ASN A 321 -10.42 2.15 11.76
N ASN A 322 -9.13 1.85 11.90
CA ASN A 322 -8.05 2.86 11.93
C ASN A 322 -7.06 2.72 10.77
N TRP A 323 -7.33 1.81 9.84
CA TRP A 323 -6.43 1.56 8.71
C TRP A 323 -6.60 2.57 7.57
N LEU A 324 -7.82 3.08 7.46
CA LEU A 324 -8.23 4.07 6.48
C LEU A 324 -8.68 5.34 7.21
N LEU A 325 -8.21 6.47 6.74
CA LEU A 325 -8.55 7.79 7.25
C LEU A 325 -9.38 8.53 6.20
N ASN A 326 -10.21 9.46 6.63
CA ASN A 326 -10.95 10.34 5.72
C ASN A 326 -10.70 11.80 6.10
N PRO A 327 -9.60 12.39 5.61
CA PRO A 327 -9.24 13.77 5.96
C PRO A 327 -10.25 14.82 5.47
N THR A 328 -11.09 14.50 4.49
CA THR A 328 -12.05 15.45 3.88
C THR A 328 -13.44 15.35 4.48
N GLY A 329 -13.79 14.21 5.06
CA GLY A 329 -15.13 13.92 5.57
C GLY A 329 -16.16 13.57 4.50
N LYS A 330 -15.74 13.46 3.23
CA LYS A 330 -16.65 13.18 2.11
C LYS A 330 -16.83 11.68 1.86
N PRO A 331 -17.98 11.26 1.30
CA PRO A 331 -18.16 9.88 0.85
C PRO A 331 -17.18 9.52 -0.28
N ASN A 332 -16.69 8.28 -0.28
CA ASN A 332 -15.70 7.76 -1.25
C ASN A 332 -14.33 8.48 -1.25
N SER A 333 -13.95 9.11 -0.13
CA SER A 333 -12.73 9.92 -0.01
C SER A 333 -11.77 9.41 1.07
N PHE A 334 -11.93 8.14 1.47
CA PHE A 334 -11.01 7.50 2.40
C PHE A 334 -9.68 7.19 1.70
N VAL A 335 -8.60 7.30 2.47
CA VAL A 335 -7.21 7.06 2.07
C VAL A 335 -6.50 6.21 3.11
N GLU A 336 -5.40 5.59 2.71
CA GLU A 336 -4.56 4.83 3.62
C GLU A 336 -3.88 5.71 4.67
N VAL A 337 -3.78 5.22 5.91
CA VAL A 337 -3.11 5.95 7.00
C VAL A 337 -1.67 6.34 6.67
N ASP A 338 -0.91 5.46 6.02
CA ASP A 338 0.48 5.71 5.64
C ASP A 338 0.59 6.61 4.40
N LEU A 339 -0.44 6.70 3.54
CA LEU A 339 -0.51 7.72 2.49
C LEU A 339 -0.63 9.13 3.08
N VAL A 340 -1.42 9.30 4.15
CA VAL A 340 -1.52 10.58 4.87
C VAL A 340 -0.15 11.00 5.40
N GLN A 341 0.60 10.06 5.97
CA GLN A 341 1.97 10.31 6.45
C GLN A 341 2.91 10.68 5.30
N GLU A 342 2.91 9.93 4.19
CA GLU A 342 3.75 10.23 3.01
C GLU A 342 3.40 11.59 2.39
N HIS A 343 2.12 11.96 2.37
CA HIS A 343 1.67 13.27 1.93
C HIS A 343 2.22 14.38 2.83
N MET A 344 2.13 14.25 4.16
CA MET A 344 2.73 15.23 5.08
C MET A 344 4.25 15.32 4.91
N ASN A 345 4.92 14.17 4.82
CA ASN A 345 6.36 14.08 4.58
C ASN A 345 6.78 14.84 3.32
N PHE A 346 6.01 14.71 2.23
CA PHE A 346 6.26 15.44 0.98
C PHE A 346 6.20 16.95 1.19
N TRP A 347 5.18 17.45 1.89
CA TRP A 347 5.04 18.90 2.14
C TRP A 347 6.17 19.46 3.00
N ILE A 348 6.55 18.74 4.05
CA ILE A 348 7.69 19.10 4.90
C ILE A 348 8.98 19.16 4.08
N LYS A 349 9.27 18.12 3.29
CA LYS A 349 10.53 17.98 2.53
C LYS A 349 10.60 18.87 1.29
N THR A 350 9.47 19.21 0.67
CA THR A 350 9.45 19.91 -0.61
C THR A 350 9.14 21.40 -0.44
N PHE A 351 8.13 21.75 0.35
CA PHE A 351 7.65 23.13 0.47
C PHE A 351 8.14 23.83 1.73
N TYR A 352 8.23 23.12 2.86
CA TYR A 352 8.54 23.74 4.16
C TYR A 352 9.99 23.56 4.61
N LYS A 353 10.82 22.88 3.82
CA LYS A 353 12.25 22.79 4.11
C LYS A 353 12.88 24.19 4.06
N ALA A 354 13.69 24.50 5.05
CA ALA A 354 14.51 25.70 4.98
C ALA A 354 15.52 25.61 3.82
N HIS A 355 15.96 26.77 3.33
CA HIS A 355 16.98 26.88 2.27
C HIS A 355 18.32 27.38 2.82
N GLY A 356 19.41 26.96 2.18
CA GLY A 356 20.76 27.42 2.51
C GLY A 356 21.19 27.06 3.94
N SER A 357 21.80 28.03 4.62
CA SER A 357 22.35 27.89 5.98
C SER A 357 21.30 27.64 7.06
N ASN A 358 20.02 27.87 6.77
CA ASN A 358 18.93 27.68 7.73
C ASN A 358 18.39 26.25 7.75
N ARG A 359 18.96 25.35 6.94
CA ARG A 359 18.64 23.92 6.97
C ARG A 359 19.12 23.31 8.27
N SER A 360 18.22 23.15 9.22
CA SER A 360 18.52 22.57 10.53
C SER A 360 17.42 21.60 10.97
N TRP A 361 17.75 20.72 11.89
CA TRP A 361 16.77 19.79 12.47
C TRP A 361 15.77 20.52 13.35
N GLU A 362 16.22 21.57 14.04
CA GLU A 362 15.39 22.45 14.88
C GLU A 362 14.31 23.14 14.04
N TRP A 363 14.63 23.54 12.80
CA TRP A 363 13.62 24.07 11.88
C TRP A 363 12.57 23.01 11.51
N LEU A 364 13.01 21.80 11.18
CA LEU A 364 12.10 20.70 10.82
C LEU A 364 11.21 20.30 12.00
N GLU A 365 11.78 20.22 13.20
CA GLU A 365 11.07 19.95 14.45
C GLU A 365 9.97 20.99 14.70
N MET A 366 10.27 22.28 14.51
CA MET A 366 9.31 23.38 14.67
C MET A 366 8.22 23.41 13.59
N VAL A 367 8.58 23.17 12.33
CA VAL A 367 7.65 23.36 11.19
C VAL A 367 6.71 22.16 10.98
N SER A 368 7.12 20.94 11.35
CA SER A 368 6.36 19.71 11.07
C SER A 368 4.98 19.66 11.75
N PRO A 369 4.84 20.04 13.04
CA PRO A 369 3.53 20.12 13.70
C PRO A 369 2.61 21.15 13.04
N CYS A 370 3.20 22.19 12.42
CA CYS A 370 2.47 23.30 11.83
C CYS A 370 1.98 23.03 10.40
N VAL A 371 2.30 21.88 9.79
CA VAL A 371 2.04 21.60 8.36
C VAL A 371 0.59 21.85 7.97
N ASN A 372 -0.39 21.37 8.75
CA ASN A 372 -1.80 21.55 8.43
C ASN A 372 -2.21 23.04 8.48
N ALA A 373 -1.78 23.76 9.51
CA ALA A 373 -2.07 25.18 9.66
C ALA A 373 -1.42 26.04 8.57
N LEU A 374 -0.16 25.75 8.23
CA LEU A 374 0.58 26.46 7.17
C LEU A 374 -0.05 26.24 5.80
N ARG A 375 -0.52 25.01 5.53
CA ARG A 375 -1.28 24.72 4.32
C ARG A 375 -2.58 25.50 4.27
N HIS A 376 -3.30 25.59 5.39
CA HIS A 376 -4.52 26.37 5.46
C HIS A 376 -4.31 27.81 5.09
N ILE A 377 -3.35 28.46 5.75
CA ILE A 377 -3.02 29.85 5.48
C ILE A 377 -2.66 30.01 4.00
N THR A 378 -1.88 29.08 3.44
CA THR A 378 -1.49 29.12 2.02
C THR A 378 -2.70 29.02 1.09
N THR A 379 -3.62 28.09 1.32
CA THR A 379 -4.85 27.93 0.51
C THR A 379 -5.75 29.17 0.64
N THR A 380 -6.03 29.61 1.86
CA THR A 380 -6.87 30.78 2.13
C THR A 380 -6.29 32.05 1.49
N MET A 381 -4.97 32.24 1.53
CA MET A 381 -4.32 33.36 0.85
C MET A 381 -4.44 33.28 -0.68
N LYS A 382 -4.31 32.08 -1.28
CA LYS A 382 -4.50 31.90 -2.72
C LYS A 382 -5.92 32.28 -3.15
N ASP A 383 -6.92 31.84 -2.39
CA ASP A 383 -8.33 32.13 -2.67
C ASP A 383 -8.62 33.62 -2.55
N MET A 384 -8.15 34.27 -1.47
CA MET A 384 -8.33 35.72 -1.29
C MET A 384 -7.66 36.55 -2.39
N LEU A 385 -6.48 36.14 -2.85
CA LEU A 385 -5.71 36.89 -3.84
C LEU A 385 -6.16 36.62 -5.29
N GLY A 386 -7.11 35.69 -5.49
CA GLY A 386 -7.58 35.30 -6.82
C GLY A 386 -6.47 34.73 -7.71
N THR A 387 -5.35 34.33 -7.12
CA THR A 387 -4.20 33.77 -7.82
C THR A 387 -4.44 32.28 -7.99
N ASP A 388 -5.30 31.95 -8.97
CA ASP A 388 -5.46 30.58 -9.48
C ASP A 388 -4.19 30.22 -10.30
N ILE A 389 -3.03 30.20 -9.63
CA ILE A 389 -1.75 29.78 -10.20
C ILE A 389 -1.83 28.25 -10.34
N GLY A 390 -2.52 27.80 -11.39
CA GLY A 390 -2.30 26.52 -12.08
C GLY A 390 -2.25 25.23 -11.28
N ALA A 391 -2.67 25.20 -10.01
CA ALA A 391 -2.61 23.99 -9.16
C ALA A 391 -3.80 23.06 -9.38
N ARG A 392 -4.82 23.50 -10.11
CA ARG A 392 -5.94 22.65 -10.54
C ARG A 392 -5.49 21.84 -11.75
N HIS A 393 -4.88 20.69 -11.51
CA HIS A 393 -4.82 19.67 -12.54
C HIS A 393 -6.26 19.21 -12.79
N ALA A 394 -6.88 19.72 -13.87
CA ALA A 394 -8.10 19.11 -14.37
C ALA A 394 -7.85 17.60 -14.51
N PRO A 395 -8.80 16.74 -14.11
CA PRO A 395 -8.63 15.30 -14.25
C PRO A 395 -8.27 14.99 -15.71
N ALA A 396 -7.25 14.15 -15.92
CA ALA A 396 -6.78 13.84 -17.26
C ALA A 396 -7.92 13.16 -18.05
N ASP A 397 -8.22 13.67 -19.24
CA ASP A 397 -9.17 13.02 -20.14
C ASP A 397 -8.52 11.78 -20.77
N LEU A 398 -8.93 10.60 -20.28
CA LEU A 398 -8.43 9.31 -20.76
C LEU A 398 -9.18 8.78 -21.99
N THR A 399 -10.20 9.47 -22.48
CA THR A 399 -11.08 8.98 -23.56
C THR A 399 -10.26 8.55 -24.79
N LYS A 400 -9.26 9.36 -25.17
CA LYS A 400 -8.38 9.07 -26.29
C LYS A 400 -7.46 7.88 -26.02
N ASP A 401 -6.81 7.83 -24.86
CA ASP A 401 -5.90 6.74 -24.49
C ASP A 401 -6.66 5.40 -24.45
N ILE A 402 -7.84 5.38 -23.84
CA ILE A 402 -8.71 4.20 -23.76
C ILE A 402 -9.12 3.73 -25.17
N THR A 403 -9.53 4.66 -26.04
CA THR A 403 -9.93 4.33 -27.42
C THR A 403 -8.77 3.73 -28.21
N ILE A 404 -7.57 4.34 -28.15
CA ILE A 404 -6.36 3.82 -28.81
C ILE A 404 -6.06 2.38 -28.37
N LEU A 405 -6.11 2.12 -27.06
CA LEU A 405 -5.85 0.78 -26.55
C LEU A 405 -6.96 -0.23 -26.90
N MET A 406 -8.24 0.19 -26.90
CA MET A 406 -9.34 -0.67 -27.35
C MET A 406 -9.18 -1.09 -28.81
N ASP A 407 -8.83 -0.14 -29.68
CA ASP A 407 -8.58 -0.39 -31.11
C ASP A 407 -7.42 -1.36 -31.29
N SER A 408 -6.33 -1.15 -30.53
CA SER A 408 -5.16 -2.04 -30.55
C SER A 408 -5.49 -3.47 -30.09
N LEU A 409 -6.24 -3.61 -28.99
CA LEU A 409 -6.69 -4.92 -28.48
C LEU A 409 -7.56 -5.66 -29.51
N PHE A 410 -8.43 -4.92 -30.21
CA PHE A 410 -9.28 -5.45 -31.28
C PHE A 410 -8.46 -5.88 -32.50
N GLU A 411 -7.62 -4.99 -33.05
CA GLU A 411 -6.80 -5.23 -34.23
C GLU A 411 -5.93 -6.48 -34.07
N HIS A 412 -5.31 -6.63 -32.90
CA HIS A 412 -4.41 -7.74 -32.61
C HIS A 412 -5.09 -8.96 -31.99
N LYS A 413 -6.43 -8.97 -31.91
CA LYS A 413 -7.22 -10.11 -31.44
C LYS A 413 -6.74 -10.61 -30.07
N VAL A 414 -6.45 -9.69 -29.15
CA VAL A 414 -5.83 -10.03 -27.86
C VAL A 414 -6.75 -10.93 -27.03
N TYR A 415 -8.05 -10.64 -27.02
CA TYR A 415 -9.07 -11.43 -26.32
C TYR A 415 -9.85 -12.42 -27.21
N HIS A 416 -9.29 -12.80 -28.36
CA HIS A 416 -9.80 -13.91 -29.16
C HIS A 416 -8.83 -15.08 -29.11
N LEU A 417 -9.30 -16.24 -28.64
CA LEU A 417 -8.50 -17.46 -28.62
C LEU A 417 -8.05 -17.83 -30.04
N THR A 418 -6.74 -17.73 -30.28
CA THR A 418 -6.09 -18.05 -31.54
C THR A 418 -5.04 -19.11 -31.27
N LYS A 419 -5.44 -20.37 -31.51
CA LYS A 419 -4.60 -21.53 -31.23
C LYS A 419 -3.24 -21.46 -31.92
N GLY A 420 -2.20 -21.82 -31.19
CA GLY A 420 -0.81 -21.87 -31.65
C GLY A 420 -0.08 -20.52 -31.64
N ARG A 421 -0.68 -19.44 -31.13
CA ARG A 421 0.04 -18.17 -30.92
C ARG A 421 1.13 -18.34 -29.87
N ILE A 422 2.35 -18.03 -30.28
CA ILE A 422 3.54 -18.04 -29.43
C ILE A 422 4.20 -16.67 -29.40
N LEU A 423 4.82 -16.35 -28.27
CA LEU A 423 5.68 -15.17 -28.13
C LEU A 423 7.04 -15.40 -28.82
N ASP A 424 7.92 -14.40 -28.76
CA ASP A 424 9.31 -14.58 -29.20
C ASP A 424 10.05 -15.59 -28.31
N ASN A 425 11.11 -16.20 -28.86
CA ASN A 425 11.85 -17.27 -28.17
C ASN A 425 12.44 -16.85 -26.81
N ASP A 426 12.69 -15.56 -26.61
CA ASP A 426 13.21 -14.91 -25.41
C ASP A 426 12.15 -14.11 -24.63
N ASP A 427 10.87 -14.23 -24.99
CA ASP A 427 9.72 -13.64 -24.29
C ASP A 427 8.86 -14.76 -23.68
N PHE A 428 8.91 -14.90 -22.36
CA PHE A 428 8.22 -15.98 -21.65
C PHE A 428 6.77 -15.60 -21.33
N PRO A 429 5.83 -16.56 -21.28
CA PRO A 429 4.49 -16.31 -20.76
C PRO A 429 4.54 -15.73 -19.36
N VAL A 430 3.62 -14.81 -19.09
CA VAL A 430 3.46 -14.21 -17.77
C VAL A 430 3.17 -15.31 -16.74
N PRO A 431 3.91 -15.43 -15.63
CA PRO A 431 3.59 -16.42 -14.60
C PRO A 431 2.24 -16.12 -13.96
N ASP A 432 1.50 -17.18 -13.58
CA ASP A 432 0.36 -16.98 -12.66
C ASP A 432 0.91 -16.80 -11.25
N VAL A 433 1.19 -15.54 -10.88
CA VAL A 433 1.86 -15.19 -9.62
C VAL A 433 1.09 -15.63 -8.38
N VAL A 434 -0.24 -15.80 -8.45
CA VAL A 434 -1.04 -16.32 -7.33
C VAL A 434 -0.78 -17.80 -7.15
N SER A 435 -0.85 -18.58 -8.23
CA SER A 435 -0.63 -20.02 -8.20
C SER A 435 0.83 -20.38 -7.90
N VAL A 436 1.78 -19.65 -8.50
CA VAL A 436 3.21 -19.78 -8.21
C VAL A 436 3.50 -19.44 -6.74
N GLY A 437 2.92 -18.36 -6.21
CA GLY A 437 3.10 -18.00 -4.81
C GLY A 437 2.52 -19.03 -3.84
N LEU A 438 1.36 -19.61 -4.16
CA LEU A 438 0.78 -20.69 -3.36
C LEU A 438 1.71 -21.92 -3.32
N GLN A 439 2.23 -22.33 -4.48
CA GLN A 439 3.20 -23.43 -4.58
C GLN A 439 4.44 -23.13 -3.74
N GLN A 440 5.05 -21.96 -3.91
CA GLN A 440 6.23 -21.55 -3.13
C GLN A 440 6.00 -21.53 -1.61
N LEU A 441 4.79 -21.20 -1.16
CA LEU A 441 4.46 -21.19 0.26
C LEU A 441 4.21 -22.58 0.86
N THR A 442 3.82 -23.57 0.04
CA THR A 442 3.27 -24.84 0.53
C THR A 442 4.05 -26.09 0.09
N ASP A 443 4.77 -26.02 -1.03
CA ASP A 443 5.49 -27.17 -1.58
C ASP A 443 6.78 -27.46 -0.79
N GLY A 444 7.11 -28.74 -0.67
CA GLY A 444 8.30 -29.21 0.05
C GLY A 444 8.07 -29.48 1.55
N SER A 445 9.02 -30.19 2.16
CA SER A 445 8.97 -30.56 3.60
C SER A 445 9.42 -29.45 4.54
N SER A 446 10.26 -28.52 4.06
CA SER A 446 10.56 -27.23 4.70
C SER A 446 10.15 -26.16 3.70
N ASN A 447 9.12 -25.40 4.06
CA ASN A 447 8.54 -24.33 3.26
C ASN A 447 8.34 -23.09 4.15
N PRO A 448 8.11 -21.88 3.56
CA PRO A 448 8.01 -20.66 4.34
C PRO A 448 6.94 -20.70 5.45
N LEU A 449 5.84 -21.42 5.25
CA LEU A 449 4.82 -21.60 6.28
C LEU A 449 5.27 -22.51 7.42
N ALA A 450 6.03 -23.57 7.12
CA ALA A 450 6.62 -24.44 8.14
C ALA A 450 7.62 -23.67 9.01
N GLU A 451 8.48 -22.86 8.40
CA GLU A 451 9.44 -22.00 9.11
C GLU A 451 8.73 -20.94 9.96
N TYR A 452 7.72 -20.27 9.41
CA TYR A 452 6.88 -19.32 10.18
C TYR A 452 6.28 -19.99 11.42
N ASN A 453 5.71 -21.18 11.28
CA ASN A 453 5.10 -21.91 12.39
C ASN A 453 6.13 -22.32 13.46
N LYS A 454 7.36 -22.67 13.06
CA LYS A 454 8.48 -22.96 13.98
C LYS A 454 8.86 -21.69 14.76
N ALA A 455 9.10 -20.58 14.07
CA ALA A 455 9.44 -19.30 14.68
C ALA A 455 8.33 -18.79 15.62
N PHE A 456 7.07 -18.92 15.23
CA PHE A 456 5.93 -18.52 16.04
C PHE A 456 5.84 -19.33 17.35
N LYS A 457 6.05 -20.66 17.31
CA LYS A 457 6.11 -21.49 18.52
C LYS A 457 7.26 -21.09 19.44
N HIS A 458 8.44 -20.78 18.88
CA HIS A 458 9.55 -20.26 19.67
C HIS A 458 9.22 -18.94 20.34
N LEU A 459 8.55 -18.02 19.64
CA LEU A 459 8.09 -16.75 20.21
C LEU A 459 7.06 -16.96 21.34
N GLN A 460 6.11 -17.88 21.16
CA GLN A 460 5.14 -18.23 22.21
C GLN A 460 5.85 -18.74 23.48
N ASN A 461 6.82 -19.64 23.32
CA ASN A 461 7.61 -20.15 24.44
C ASN A 461 8.35 -19.01 25.16
N ARG A 462 9.05 -18.14 24.42
CA ARG A 462 9.74 -16.95 24.99
C ARG A 462 8.79 -16.00 25.71
N ARG A 463 7.57 -15.80 25.21
CA ARG A 463 6.57 -14.93 25.87
C ARG A 463 5.95 -15.54 27.11
N SER A 464 6.06 -16.85 27.29
CA SER A 464 5.53 -17.56 28.47
C SER A 464 6.51 -17.61 29.65
N THR A 465 7.79 -17.27 29.44
CA THR A 465 8.78 -17.24 30.52
C THR A 465 8.67 -15.94 31.32
N ASN A 466 8.98 -16.01 32.61
CA ASN A 466 9.07 -14.81 33.45
C ASN A 466 10.22 -13.91 32.94
N PRO A 467 9.98 -12.61 32.73
CA PRO A 467 11.03 -11.68 32.32
C PRO A 467 12.21 -11.68 33.30
N ILE A 468 13.43 -11.59 32.77
CA ILE A 468 14.64 -11.42 33.58
C ILE A 468 14.68 -10.04 34.23
N VAL A 469 14.27 -9.01 33.47
CA VAL A 469 14.13 -7.63 33.95
C VAL A 469 12.67 -7.40 34.33
N GLU A 470 12.42 -7.20 35.62
CA GLU A 470 11.07 -6.91 36.13
C GLU A 470 10.51 -5.61 35.52
N PRO A 471 9.19 -5.55 35.26
CA PRO A 471 8.56 -4.34 34.77
C PRO A 471 8.74 -3.18 35.76
N GLU A 472 8.91 -1.95 35.24
CA GLU A 472 9.00 -0.76 36.07
C GLU A 472 7.83 -0.72 37.09
N PRO A 473 8.10 -0.49 38.40
CA PRO A 473 7.06 -0.47 39.41
C PRO A 473 6.05 0.64 39.09
N LEU A 474 4.78 0.24 38.93
CA LEU A 474 3.66 1.14 38.68
C LEU A 474 3.41 1.98 39.95
N SER A 475 4.11 3.10 40.10
CA SER A 475 3.86 4.03 41.21
C SER A 475 2.41 4.54 41.13
N ARG A 476 1.60 4.17 42.13
CA ARG A 476 0.29 4.76 42.38
C ARG A 476 0.49 6.11 43.05
N THR A 477 0.74 7.16 42.30
CA THR A 477 0.72 8.52 42.84
C THR A 477 -0.40 9.31 42.18
N THR A 478 -1.48 9.51 42.93
CA THR A 478 -2.37 10.66 42.79
C THR A 478 -1.51 11.94 42.70
N PRO A 479 -1.79 12.87 41.78
CA PRO A 479 -0.96 14.04 41.62
C PRO A 479 -1.16 14.97 42.83
N ALA A 480 -0.18 14.99 43.73
CA ALA A 480 0.03 16.13 44.60
C ALA A 480 0.90 17.13 43.81
N ILE A 481 0.33 18.29 43.51
CA ILE A 481 1.06 19.41 42.93
C ILE A 481 2.07 19.88 43.99
N SER A 482 3.35 19.64 43.76
CA SER A 482 4.43 20.36 44.42
C SER A 482 5.29 21.02 43.36
N HIS A 483 5.26 22.35 43.33
CA HIS A 483 6.30 23.17 42.72
C HIS A 483 7.63 22.87 43.42
N ASP A 484 8.64 22.40 42.68
CA ASP A 484 9.99 23.00 42.70
C ASP A 484 10.97 22.32 41.71
N GLN A 485 11.64 23.19 40.96
CA GLN A 485 12.98 23.17 40.30
C GLN A 485 13.60 21.92 39.62
N PRO A 486 14.43 22.13 38.57
CA PRO A 486 14.97 21.07 37.73
C PRO A 486 16.17 20.38 38.40
N ASP A 487 16.09 19.08 38.62
CA ASP A 487 17.22 18.25 39.06
C ASP A 487 17.86 17.57 37.84
N ASP A 488 18.99 18.13 37.41
CA ASP A 488 19.90 17.63 36.38
C ASP A 488 20.79 16.53 36.98
N SER A 489 20.24 15.34 37.28
CA SER A 489 21.08 14.22 37.74
C SER A 489 20.46 12.81 37.63
N HIS A 490 20.18 12.33 36.41
CA HIS A 490 20.07 10.88 36.17
C HIS A 490 20.96 10.42 35.02
N VAL A 491 22.18 10.03 35.40
CA VAL A 491 23.12 9.25 34.61
C VAL A 491 22.54 7.84 34.42
N ILE A 492 22.27 7.48 33.16
CA ILE A 492 21.94 6.11 32.74
C ILE A 492 23.19 5.23 32.99
N PRO A 493 23.09 4.03 33.57
CA PRO A 493 24.25 3.14 33.71
C PRO A 493 24.74 2.70 32.33
N PRO A 494 26.06 2.56 32.11
CA PRO A 494 26.58 2.13 30.83
C PRO A 494 26.17 0.67 30.56
N VAL A 495 25.63 0.44 29.37
CA VAL A 495 25.37 -0.88 28.80
C VAL A 495 26.70 -1.63 28.71
N ALA A 496 26.75 -2.85 29.26
CA ALA A 496 27.88 -3.75 29.04
C ALA A 496 27.96 -4.08 27.55
N VAL A 497 29.05 -3.64 26.91
CA VAL A 497 29.39 -3.96 25.53
C VAL A 497 29.56 -5.47 25.42
N ALA A 498 28.64 -6.16 24.74
CA ALA A 498 28.91 -7.47 24.17
C ALA A 498 29.82 -7.28 22.94
N PRO A 499 30.78 -8.19 22.68
CA PRO A 499 31.90 -7.91 21.79
C PRO A 499 31.44 -7.66 20.35
N GLU A 500 32.13 -6.72 19.71
CA GLU A 500 32.02 -6.37 18.30
C GLU A 500 32.05 -7.63 17.42
N VAL A 501 31.04 -7.77 16.56
CA VAL A 501 31.09 -8.69 15.43
C VAL A 501 32.10 -8.11 14.44
N ILE A 502 33.34 -8.60 14.50
CA ILE A 502 34.41 -8.24 13.59
C ILE A 502 34.02 -8.72 12.19
N SER A 503 33.85 -7.77 11.28
CA SER A 503 33.84 -8.00 9.83
C SER A 503 35.17 -8.63 9.42
N LEU A 504 35.15 -9.92 9.05
CA LEU A 504 36.30 -10.63 8.47
C LEU A 504 36.02 -10.90 7.00
N ALA A 505 36.40 -9.92 6.17
CA ALA A 505 36.61 -10.14 4.75
C ALA A 505 37.96 -10.87 4.53
N GLY A 506 37.88 -12.10 4.03
CA GLY A 506 38.85 -12.74 3.12
C GLY A 506 40.24 -13.11 3.65
N VAL A 507 40.45 -14.40 3.96
CA VAL A 507 41.71 -15.12 3.65
C VAL A 507 41.37 -16.58 3.32
N ASP A 508 41.74 -17.02 2.11
CA ASP A 508 41.70 -18.41 1.66
C ASP A 508 42.68 -19.29 2.48
N SER A 509 42.22 -20.45 2.97
CA SER A 509 43.06 -21.64 3.15
C SER A 509 42.22 -22.88 3.46
N GLU A 510 42.50 -23.95 2.72
CA GLU A 510 41.88 -25.27 2.75
C GLU A 510 41.85 -25.95 4.14
N GLY A 511 40.77 -26.69 4.42
CA GLY A 511 40.64 -27.57 5.56
C GLY A 511 39.27 -28.28 5.61
N GLU A 512 39.24 -29.54 5.20
CA GLU A 512 38.07 -30.43 5.31
C GLU A 512 37.61 -30.59 6.77
N GLY A 513 36.31 -30.42 7.02
CA GLY A 513 35.67 -30.70 8.30
C GLY A 513 34.15 -30.70 8.16
N GLU A 514 33.56 -31.89 8.13
CA GLU A 514 32.12 -32.11 8.14
C GLU A 514 31.47 -31.49 9.39
N GLY A 515 30.55 -30.55 9.17
CA GLY A 515 29.69 -29.98 10.20
C GLY A 515 28.64 -29.12 9.51
N GLY A 516 27.48 -29.70 9.19
CA GLY A 516 26.38 -28.96 8.59
C GLY A 516 25.86 -27.90 9.56
N GLU A 517 26.15 -26.64 9.27
CA GLU A 517 25.46 -25.50 9.88
C GLU A 517 24.07 -25.40 9.23
N GLU A 518 23.03 -25.77 9.98
CA GLU A 518 21.67 -25.32 9.68
C GLU A 518 21.65 -23.80 9.83
N VAL A 519 21.73 -23.08 8.71
CA VAL A 519 21.51 -21.64 8.65
C VAL A 519 20.07 -21.39 9.09
N ASP A 520 19.89 -20.76 10.26
CA ASP A 520 18.58 -20.42 10.81
C ASP A 520 17.89 -19.44 9.85
N PHE A 521 16.68 -19.77 9.38
CA PHE A 521 15.89 -18.94 8.46
C PHE A 521 15.58 -17.54 9.05
N GLU A 522 15.62 -17.39 10.39
CA GLU A 522 15.56 -16.08 11.05
C GLU A 522 16.77 -15.19 10.69
N ASP A 523 17.97 -15.75 10.51
CA ASP A 523 19.19 -14.98 10.22
C ASP A 523 19.24 -14.54 8.75
N SER A 524 18.79 -15.38 7.80
CA SER A 524 18.63 -14.98 6.39
C SER A 524 17.45 -14.03 6.15
N MET A 525 16.52 -13.90 7.11
CA MET A 525 15.33 -13.06 7.04
C MET A 525 15.48 -11.75 7.84
N LEU A 526 16.47 -11.71 8.74
CA LEU A 526 17.03 -10.51 9.35
C LEU A 526 18.04 -9.80 8.41
N ASP A 527 18.21 -10.25 7.17
CA ASP A 527 18.68 -9.42 6.04
C ASP A 527 17.65 -8.30 5.79
N LEU A 528 17.59 -7.39 6.76
CA LEU A 528 16.96 -6.08 6.74
C LEU A 528 17.79 -5.13 5.88
N ASP A 529 18.41 -5.64 4.82
CA ASP A 529 19.10 -4.83 3.84
C ASP A 529 18.09 -3.91 3.17
N ASP A 530 18.48 -2.64 3.05
CA ASP A 530 17.69 -1.50 2.55
C ASP A 530 17.38 -1.62 1.04
N GLY A 531 17.81 -2.72 0.40
CA GLY A 531 17.96 -2.88 -1.04
C GLY A 531 16.74 -3.32 -1.85
N ASP A 532 15.56 -3.52 -1.25
CA ASP A 532 14.36 -3.80 -2.06
C ASP A 532 13.84 -2.48 -2.65
N VAL A 533 14.39 -2.11 -3.81
CA VAL A 533 14.00 -0.91 -4.56
C VAL A 533 12.50 -0.99 -4.87
N THR A 534 11.70 -0.18 -4.18
CA THR A 534 10.27 0.03 -4.48
C THR A 534 10.09 1.21 -5.45
N LEU A 535 8.91 1.36 -6.05
CA LEU A 535 8.65 2.50 -6.93
C LEU A 535 8.80 3.82 -6.18
N GLU A 536 9.51 4.75 -6.79
CA GLU A 536 9.80 6.06 -6.21
C GLU A 536 8.55 6.94 -6.16
N ARG A 537 8.54 7.87 -5.19
CA ARG A 537 7.50 8.87 -4.96
C ARG A 537 8.15 10.25 -5.03
N LEU A 538 8.31 10.76 -6.25
CA LEU A 538 9.09 11.98 -6.50
C LEU A 538 8.19 13.23 -6.52
N GLY A 539 6.96 13.08 -7.00
CA GLY A 539 6.02 14.18 -7.20
C GLY A 539 4.86 14.19 -6.20
N ILE A 540 4.09 15.28 -6.21
CA ILE A 540 2.86 15.40 -5.41
C ILE A 540 1.81 14.38 -5.88
N GLU A 541 1.81 14.06 -7.17
CA GLU A 541 0.93 13.09 -7.82
C GLU A 541 1.14 11.65 -7.33
N ASP A 542 2.34 11.33 -6.83
CA ASP A 542 2.67 10.03 -6.23
C ASP A 542 2.12 9.88 -4.81
N VAL A 543 1.81 10.99 -4.14
CA VAL A 543 1.28 11.03 -2.76
C VAL A 543 -0.06 11.77 -2.67
N ALA A 544 -0.75 11.96 -3.79
CA ALA A 544 -2.05 12.61 -3.84
C ALA A 544 -3.12 11.71 -3.21
N PHE A 545 -4.08 12.29 -2.48
CA PHE A 545 -5.18 11.53 -1.86
C PHE A 545 -6.16 10.98 -2.90
N ASP A 546 -6.36 11.68 -4.02
CA ASP A 546 -7.05 11.11 -5.16
C ASP A 546 -6.07 10.68 -6.26
N MET A 547 -6.05 9.37 -6.51
CA MET A 547 -5.26 8.74 -7.55
C MET A 547 -6.11 8.21 -8.71
N ASP A 548 -7.44 8.19 -8.61
CA ASP A 548 -8.26 7.73 -9.73
C ASP A 548 -8.54 8.87 -10.70
N ILE A 549 -8.13 8.67 -11.94
CA ILE A 549 -8.48 9.55 -13.03
C ILE A 549 -9.89 9.13 -13.51
N GLY A 550 -10.94 9.85 -13.07
CA GLY A 550 -12.32 9.66 -13.55
C GLY A 550 -13.38 9.37 -12.47
N GLY A 551 -13.05 9.46 -11.18
CA GLY A 551 -14.08 9.70 -10.17
C GLY A 551 -14.49 11.16 -10.25
N SER A 552 -15.79 11.46 -10.31
CA SER A 552 -16.29 12.83 -10.13
C SER A 552 -16.09 13.25 -8.67
N MET A 553 -14.86 13.54 -8.29
CA MET A 553 -14.55 14.40 -7.15
C MET A 553 -13.77 15.55 -7.73
N ASP A 554 -14.40 16.72 -7.68
CA ASP A 554 -13.75 17.95 -8.07
C ASP A 554 -12.44 18.11 -7.30
N ALA A 555 -11.45 18.73 -7.94
CA ALA A 555 -10.21 19.21 -7.32
C ALA A 555 -10.45 20.32 -6.26
N GLU A 556 -11.62 20.31 -5.61
CA GLU A 556 -12.02 21.11 -4.46
C GLU A 556 -11.49 20.55 -3.14
N ASP A 557 -10.93 19.33 -3.12
CA ASP A 557 -10.57 18.66 -1.87
C ASP A 557 -9.33 19.24 -1.16
N ASP A 558 -8.55 20.10 -1.80
CA ASP A 558 -7.54 20.91 -1.09
C ASP A 558 -8.15 22.06 -0.26
N ARG A 559 -9.45 22.39 -0.46
CA ARG A 559 -10.15 23.50 0.22
C ARG A 559 -10.74 23.10 1.56
N GLU A 560 -11.35 21.91 1.64
CA GLU A 560 -12.21 21.53 2.77
C GLU A 560 -11.49 20.79 3.91
N TYR A 561 -10.17 20.62 3.80
CA TYR A 561 -9.35 20.13 4.92
C TYR A 561 -9.51 21.00 6.17
N LEU A 562 -9.91 22.27 6.04
CA LEU A 562 -9.59 23.29 7.04
C LEU A 562 -10.73 24.23 7.47
N GLU A 563 -11.91 24.15 6.84
CA GLU A 563 -13.05 25.03 7.19
C GLU A 563 -13.80 24.60 8.49
N GLY A 564 -13.33 23.57 9.21
CA GLY A 564 -14.15 22.90 10.23
C GLY A 564 -13.92 23.22 11.70
N ASP A 565 -13.01 24.12 12.10
CA ASP A 565 -12.68 24.30 13.54
C ASP A 565 -12.52 25.78 13.98
N TRP A 566 -13.24 26.74 13.37
CA TRP A 566 -13.26 28.14 13.85
C TRP A 566 -14.63 28.73 14.17
N GLU A 567 -15.73 27.95 14.11
CA GLU A 567 -17.01 28.41 14.66
C GLU A 567 -17.07 28.14 16.18
N GLU A 568 -16.74 29.21 16.92
CA GLU A 568 -17.23 29.62 18.25
C GLU A 568 -17.26 28.60 19.43
N GLU A 569 -16.24 28.68 20.30
CA GLU A 569 -16.43 28.90 21.74
C GLU A 569 -15.28 29.79 22.26
N ALA A 570 -15.19 31.03 21.77
CA ALA A 570 -14.41 32.06 22.44
C ALA A 570 -15.34 32.78 23.43
N PRO A 571 -15.07 32.77 24.76
CA PRO A 571 -15.80 33.66 25.65
C PRO A 571 -15.48 35.10 25.25
N GLU A 572 -16.52 35.89 24.98
CA GLU A 572 -16.41 37.34 24.74
C GLU A 572 -15.65 37.98 25.91
N ILE A 573 -14.37 38.32 25.68
CA ILE A 573 -13.64 39.24 26.53
C ILE A 573 -13.82 40.61 25.88
N GLU A 574 -14.70 41.44 26.45
CA GLU A 574 -14.85 42.85 26.07
C GLU A 574 -13.49 43.57 26.15
N LEU A 575 -12.92 43.87 24.99
CA LEU A 575 -11.69 44.64 24.81
C LEU A 575 -11.88 46.16 25.03
N SER A 576 -12.76 46.56 25.96
CA SER A 576 -13.05 47.97 26.26
C SER A 576 -12.53 48.47 27.61
N SER A 577 -11.77 47.67 28.38
CA SER A 577 -11.34 48.08 29.73
C SER A 577 -9.83 48.14 30.02
N VAL A 578 -8.93 48.10 29.02
CA VAL A 578 -7.46 48.11 29.28
C VAL A 578 -6.71 49.25 28.59
N PHE A 579 -7.39 50.35 28.26
CA PHE A 579 -6.74 51.62 27.92
C PHE A 579 -7.43 52.78 28.61
N ASN A 580 -7.31 52.85 29.94
CA ASN A 580 -7.44 54.08 30.72
C ASN A 580 -6.99 53.79 32.16
N GLU A 581 -5.71 54.00 32.45
CA GLU A 581 -5.20 54.63 33.69
C GLU A 581 -3.68 54.52 33.69
N VAL A 582 -2.96 55.54 33.22
CA VAL A 582 -2.35 56.64 34.00
C VAL A 582 -0.83 56.43 34.09
N TYR A 583 -0.12 57.50 33.75
CA TYR A 583 1.21 57.93 34.18
C TYR A 583 1.94 57.13 35.27
#